data_AF-A0A6N8HDN1-F1
#
_entry.id   AF-A0A6N8HDN1-F1
#
_cell.length_a   1.000
_cell.length_b   1.000
_cell.length_c   1.000
_cell.angle_alpha   90.00
_cell.angle_beta   90.00
_cell.angle_gamma   90.00
#
_symmetry.space_group_name_H-M   'P 1'
#
loop_
_entity.id
_entity.type
_entity.pdbx_description
1 polymer ?
#
loop_
_entity_poly.entity_id
_entity_poly.type
_entity_poly.pdbx_seq_one_letter_code
_entity_poly.pdbx_strand_id
1 'polypeptide(L)'
;MISPEKAVEIVKDYLDRNKIDYIRVSEKVKTEKEKVPHGVMEGKELTSYTVAYYFEGYYGETPIFITLNAEDGALLYGISSSGFLDLT
;
A
#
# COMPACT_ATOMS: atom_id res chain seq x y z
N MET A 1 1.16 -2.32 15.96
CA MET A 1 0.38 -1.78 14.84
C MET A 1 0.47 -0.25 14.75
N ILE A 2 0.91 0.28 13.61
CA ILE A 2 0.89 1.70 13.28
C ILE A 2 -0.55 2.19 13.09
N SER A 3 -0.77 3.50 13.07
CA SER A 3 -2.09 4.06 12.75
C SER A 3 -2.34 4.12 11.23
N PRO A 4 -3.60 4.17 10.78
CA PRO A 4 -3.92 4.40 9.36
C PRO A 4 -3.32 5.70 8.81
N GLU A 5 -3.26 6.77 9.61
CA GLU A 5 -2.65 8.04 9.21
C GLU A 5 -1.14 7.85 9.00
N LYS A 6 -0.49 7.08 9.87
CA LYS A 6 0.92 6.74 9.71
C LYS A 6 1.19 5.92 8.46
N ALA A 7 0.26 5.03 8.09
CA ALA A 7 0.34 4.28 6.84
C ALA A 7 0.33 5.22 5.62
N VAL A 8 -0.55 6.23 5.62
CA VAL A 8 -0.60 7.25 4.57
C VAL A 8 0.71 8.04 4.50
N GLU A 9 1.30 8.42 5.64
CA GLU A 9 2.61 9.10 5.69
C GLU A 9 3.73 8.26 5.09
N ILE A 10 3.83 6.98 5.48
CA ILE A 10 4.88 6.07 4.98
C ILE A 10 4.81 5.95 3.46
N VAL A 11 3.60 5.81 2.93
CA VAL A 11 3.45 5.65 1.49
C VAL A 11 3.67 6.97 0.75
N LYS A 12 3.26 8.13 1.29
CA LYS A 12 3.64 9.45 0.75
C LYS A 12 5.16 9.58 0.65
N ASP A 13 5.87 9.25 1.72
CA ASP A 13 7.33 9.29 1.76
C ASP A 13 7.99 8.31 0.75
N TYR A 14 7.42 7.13 0.53
CA TYR A 14 7.87 6.22 -0.53
C TYR A 14 7.71 6.85 -1.92
N LEU A 15 6.56 7.45 -2.20
CA LEU A 15 6.26 8.07 -3.49
C LEU A 15 7.17 9.26 -3.76
N ASP A 16 7.37 10.12 -2.76
CA ASP A 16 8.27 11.28 -2.83
C ASP A 16 9.72 10.85 -3.08
N ARG A 17 10.22 9.83 -2.36
CA ARG A 17 11.58 9.28 -2.55
C ARG A 17 11.79 8.72 -3.96
N ASN A 18 10.75 8.13 -4.54
CA ASN A 18 10.77 7.58 -5.89
C ASN A 18 10.38 8.59 -6.98
N LYS A 19 10.16 9.87 -6.62
CA LYS A 19 9.77 10.94 -7.54
C LYS A 19 8.50 10.62 -8.33
N ILE A 20 7.52 10.04 -7.65
CA ILE A 20 6.19 9.76 -8.19
C ILE A 20 5.29 10.91 -7.76
N ASP A 21 5.23 11.97 -8.57
CA ASP A 21 4.63 13.27 -8.23
C ASP A 21 3.27 13.56 -8.93
N TYR A 22 2.86 12.73 -9.89
CA TYR A 22 1.60 12.89 -10.65
C TYR A 22 0.38 12.19 -10.00
N ILE A 23 0.31 12.16 -8.68
CA ILE A 23 -0.67 11.33 -7.94
C ILE A 23 -1.45 12.10 -6.89
N ARG A 24 -2.74 11.79 -6.79
CA ARG A 24 -3.62 12.21 -5.71
C ARG A 24 -3.82 11.05 -4.73
N VAL A 25 -3.38 11.24 -3.49
CA VAL A 25 -3.59 10.27 -2.42
C VAL A 25 -5.06 10.25 -2.02
N SER A 26 -5.70 9.09 -2.06
CA SER A 26 -6.96 8.87 -1.34
C SER A 26 -6.58 8.59 0.10
N GLU A 27 -6.97 9.45 1.03
CA GLU A 27 -6.69 9.28 2.46
C GLU A 27 -7.49 8.13 3.11
N LYS A 28 -8.03 7.21 2.29
CA LYS A 28 -8.76 6.04 2.72
C LYS A 28 -7.81 4.85 2.83
N VAL A 29 -7.83 4.22 4.00
CA VAL A 29 -7.04 3.02 4.30
C VAL A 29 -7.98 1.84 4.49
N LYS A 30 -7.79 0.77 3.70
CA LYS A 30 -8.44 -0.52 3.96
C LYS A 30 -7.59 -1.29 4.96
N THR A 31 -8.21 -1.78 6.02
CA THR A 31 -7.59 -2.72 6.96
C THR A 31 -8.04 -4.13 6.62
N GLU A 32 -7.11 -5.05 6.52
CA GLU A 32 -7.40 -6.48 6.33
C GLU A 32 -6.62 -7.29 7.36
N LYS A 33 -7.26 -8.36 7.85
CA LYS A 33 -6.65 -9.32 8.77
C LYS A 33 -6.78 -10.69 8.15
N GLU A 34 -5.66 -11.36 7.94
CA GLU A 34 -5.61 -12.69 7.36
C GLU A 34 -4.70 -13.61 8.16
N LYS A 35 -5.02 -14.90 8.17
CA LYS A 35 -4.15 -15.92 8.72
C LYS A 35 -3.30 -16.47 7.58
N VAL A 36 -1.98 -16.41 7.73
CA VAL A 36 -1.04 -16.89 6.71
C VAL A 36 -1.28 -18.39 6.50
N PRO A 37 -1.66 -18.82 5.28
CA PRO A 37 -2.11 -20.19 5.06
C PRO A 37 -0.94 -21.18 4.95
N HIS A 38 0.23 -20.74 4.48
CA HIS A 38 1.37 -21.61 4.19
C HIS A 38 2.72 -20.88 4.39
N GLY A 39 3.80 -21.64 4.57
CA GLY A 39 5.18 -21.13 4.60
C GLY A 39 5.73 -20.86 6.01
N VAL A 40 6.84 -20.12 6.10
CA VAL A 40 7.58 -19.91 7.37
C VAL A 40 6.74 -19.19 8.44
N MET A 41 5.73 -18.44 8.02
CA MET A 41 4.79 -17.74 8.90
C MET A 41 3.42 -18.42 8.99
N GLU A 42 3.28 -19.67 8.55
CA GLU A 42 2.01 -20.39 8.59
C GLU A 42 1.34 -20.32 9.97
N GLY A 43 0.06 -19.99 9.95
CA GLY A 43 -0.76 -19.89 11.16
C GLY A 43 -0.66 -18.57 11.91
N LYS A 44 0.26 -17.67 11.55
CA LYS A 44 0.31 -16.32 12.11
C LYS A 44 -0.79 -15.44 11.50
N GLU A 45 -1.32 -14.52 12.30
CA GLU A 45 -2.19 -13.45 11.81
C GLU A 45 -1.33 -12.29 11.31
N LEU A 46 -1.63 -11.84 10.09
CA LEU A 46 -1.07 -10.63 9.50
C LEU A 46 -2.19 -9.59 9.43
N THR A 47 -1.89 -8.38 9.92
CA THR A 47 -2.75 -7.21 9.66
C THR A 47 -2.08 -6.36 8.61
N SER A 48 -2.78 -6.06 7.53
CA SER A 48 -2.28 -5.22 6.44
C SER A 48 -3.12 -3.96 6.29
N TYR A 49 -2.44 -2.88 5.90
CA TYR A 49 -3.07 -1.64 5.48
C TYR A 49 -2.85 -1.46 3.99
N THR A 50 -3.93 -1.18 3.26
CA THR A 50 -3.86 -0.84 1.84
C THR A 50 -4.33 0.59 1.65
N VAL A 51 -3.45 1.43 1.12
CA VAL A 51 -3.72 2.84 0.82
C VAL A 51 -3.93 2.98 -0.69
N ALA A 52 -4.96 3.72 -1.08
CA ALA A 52 -5.30 3.95 -2.49
C ALA A 52 -4.79 5.31 -2.98
N TYR A 53 -4.30 5.33 -4.20
CA TYR A 53 -3.81 6.52 -4.91
C TYR A 53 -4.42 6.56 -6.28
N TYR A 54 -4.60 7.76 -6.83
CA TYR A 54 -5.07 7.96 -8.19
C TYR A 54 -4.02 8.73 -8.97
N PHE A 55 -3.55 8.18 -10.09
CA PHE A 55 -2.77 8.96 -11.05
C PHE A 55 -3.70 9.96 -11.75
N GLU A 56 -3.33 11.25 -11.75
CA GLU A 56 -3.97 12.23 -12.62
C GLU A 56 -3.33 12.12 -14.01
N GLY A 57 -3.73 11.09 -14.76
CA GLY A 57 -3.30 10.85 -16.13
C GLY A 57 -4.20 11.52 -17.16
N TYR A 58 -3.63 11.78 -18.35
CA TYR A 58 -4.34 12.35 -19.51
C TYR A 58 -5.58 11.55 -19.97
N TYR A 59 -5.70 10.29 -19.55
CA TYR A 59 -6.76 9.34 -19.92
C TYR A 59 -7.70 8.95 -18.76
N GLY A 60 -7.59 9.59 -17.59
CA GLY A 60 -8.45 9.36 -16.42
C GLY A 60 -7.71 8.83 -15.19
N GLU A 61 -8.45 8.79 -14.07
CA GLU A 61 -7.93 8.35 -12.76
C GLU A 61 -7.60 6.86 -12.79
N THR A 62 -6.31 6.51 -12.76
CA THR A 62 -5.88 5.11 -12.60
C THR A 62 -5.60 4.82 -11.13
N PRO A 63 -6.35 3.90 -10.48
CA PRO A 63 -6.10 3.55 -9.09
C PRO A 63 -4.83 2.70 -8.94
N ILE A 64 -4.01 3.06 -7.96
CA ILE A 64 -2.89 2.29 -7.46
C ILE A 64 -3.14 1.99 -5.99
N PHE A 65 -2.93 0.74 -5.60
CA PHE A 65 -3.08 0.27 -4.23
C PHE A 65 -1.70 -0.10 -3.70
N ILE A 66 -1.29 0.50 -2.60
CA ILE A 66 -0.03 0.17 -1.94
C ILE A 66 -0.36 -0.48 -0.60
N THR A 67 0.08 -1.71 -0.43
CA THR A 67 -0.15 -2.53 0.76
C THR A 67 1.11 -2.60 1.61
N LEU A 68 0.94 -2.41 2.91
CA LEU A 68 2.00 -2.47 3.91
C LEU A 68 1.56 -3.29 5.12
N ASN A 69 2.54 -3.82 5.85
CA ASN A 69 2.31 -4.49 7.12
C ASN A 69 1.90 -3.44 8.17
N ALA A 70 0.73 -3.64 8.77
CA ALA A 70 0.22 -2.71 9.77
C ALA A 70 1.02 -2.79 11.08
N GLU A 71 1.76 -3.87 11.36
CA GLU A 71 2.51 -4.00 12.61
C GLU A 71 3.71 -3.06 12.70
N ASP A 72 4.51 -3.00 11.64
CA ASP A 72 5.81 -2.31 11.60
C ASP A 72 5.91 -1.24 10.50
N GLY A 73 4.95 -1.19 9.58
CA GLY A 73 4.96 -0.25 8.47
C GLY A 73 5.77 -0.70 7.25
N ALA A 74 6.24 -1.96 7.22
CA ALA A 74 6.99 -2.48 6.07
C ALA A 74 6.13 -2.50 4.80
N LEU A 75 6.62 -1.90 3.71
CA LEU A 75 5.99 -1.98 2.39
C LEU A 75 6.02 -3.42 1.89
N LEU A 76 4.88 -3.93 1.43
CA LEU A 76 4.77 -5.32 0.97
C LEU A 76 4.71 -5.38 -0.55
N TYR A 77 3.72 -4.71 -1.16
CA TYR A 77 3.54 -4.70 -2.60
C TYR A 77 2.60 -3.58 -3.05
N GLY A 78 2.70 -3.21 -4.33
CA GLY A 78 1.75 -2.34 -5.00
C GLY A 78 1.01 -3.06 -6.11
N ILE A 79 -0.23 -2.68 -6.38
CA ILE A 79 -1.04 -3.21 -7.48
C ILE A 79 -1.72 -2.05 -8.20
N SER A 80 -1.70 -2.10 -9.52
CA SER A 80 -2.43 -1.17 -10.39
C SER A 80 -3.11 -1.93 -11.52
N SER A 81 -3.93 -1.25 -12.33
CA SER A 81 -4.53 -1.85 -13.53
C SER A 81 -3.49 -2.30 -14.57
N SER A 82 -2.27 -1.75 -14.53
CA SER A 82 -1.18 -2.09 -15.44
C SER A 82 -0.25 -3.20 -14.92
N GLY A 83 -0.40 -3.64 -13.67
CA GLY A 83 0.36 -4.77 -13.14
C GLY A 83 0.75 -4.66 -11.66
N PHE A 84 1.60 -5.60 -11.25
CA PHE A 84 2.18 -5.70 -9.91
C PHE A 84 3.44 -4.83 -9.79
N LEU A 85 3.58 -4.12 -8.68
CA LEU A 85 4.71 -3.27 -8.33
C LEU A 85 5.46 -3.91 -7.15
N ASP A 86 6.69 -4.33 -7.40
CA ASP A 86 7.62 -4.69 -6.32
C ASP A 86 8.11 -3.41 -5.64
N LEU A 87 7.96 -3.33 -4.32
CA LEU A 87 8.24 -2.12 -3.52
C LEU A 87 9.57 -2.22 -2.74
N THR A 88 10.40 -3.22 -3.08
CA THR A 88 11.70 -3.48 -2.44
C THR A 88 12.81 -2.53 -2.84
#